data_AF-A0A7S0TTP7-F1
#
_entry.id   AF-A0A7S0TTP7-F1
#
_cell.length_a   1.000
_cell.length_b   1.000
_cell.length_c   1.000
_cell.angle_alpha   90.00
_cell.angle_beta   90.00
_cell.angle_gamma   90.00
#
_symmetry.space_group_name_H-M   'P 1'
#
loop_
_entity.id
_entity.type
_entity.pdbx_description
1 polymer ?
#
loop_
_entity_poly.entity_id
_entity_poly.type
_entity_poly.pdbx_seq_one_letter_code
_entity_poly.pdbx_strand_id
1 'polypeptide(L)'
;GRARRHTLEGLRDSFLGQSLAVERVSARVKSRQGGWGEATKPLVLVFAGPSGTGKTELAKQIASVIHGESVEHLMASKRFVSIPMGQYKDKRSADTLVGPAVGIEGT
;
A
#
# COMPACT_ATOMS: atom_id res chain seq x y z
N GLY A 1 17.83 5.77 -18.08
CA GLY A 1 16.80 6.78 -18.42
C GLY A 1 15.72 6.79 -17.36
N ARG A 2 15.44 7.96 -16.78
CA ARG A 2 14.55 8.20 -15.63
C ARG A 2 13.17 7.53 -15.73
N ALA A 3 12.64 7.37 -16.94
CA ALA A 3 11.34 6.76 -17.23
C ALA A 3 11.21 5.29 -16.80
N ARG A 4 12.28 4.48 -16.90
CA ARG A 4 12.21 3.04 -16.58
C ARG A 4 11.92 2.77 -15.10
N ARG A 5 12.37 3.66 -14.20
CA ARG A 5 12.25 3.50 -12.74
C ARG A 5 10.84 3.79 -12.20
N HIS A 6 10.00 4.46 -12.98
CA HIS A 6 8.65 4.85 -12.55
C HIS A 6 7.57 3.90 -13.11
N THR A 7 7.94 2.63 -13.26
CA THR A 7 7.06 1.53 -13.66
C THR A 7 7.12 0.46 -12.58
N LEU A 8 6.09 -0.39 -12.47
CA LEU A 8 6.08 -1.44 -11.44
C LEU A 8 7.23 -2.42 -11.67
N GLU A 9 7.56 -2.72 -12.92
CA GLU A 9 8.74 -3.52 -13.30
C GLU A 9 10.05 -2.85 -12.88
N GLY A 10 10.14 -1.52 -13.05
CA GLY A 10 11.29 -0.71 -12.67
C GLY A 10 11.59 -0.70 -11.17
N LEU A 11 10.63 -1.07 -10.33
CA LEU A 11 10.84 -1.20 -8.89
C LEU A 11 11.80 -2.35 -8.55
N ARG A 12 11.97 -3.36 -9.42
CA ARG A 12 12.94 -4.45 -9.18
C ARG A 12 14.37 -3.93 -9.02
N ASP A 13 14.71 -2.86 -9.74
CA ASP A 13 16.05 -2.23 -9.67
C ASP A 13 16.25 -1.46 -8.35
N SER A 14 15.16 -1.12 -7.66
CA SER A 14 15.18 -0.33 -6.43
C SER A 14 15.13 -1.19 -5.16
N PHE A 15 14.78 -2.49 -5.27
CA PHE A 15 14.68 -3.40 -4.13
C PHE A 15 15.50 -4.68 -4.35
N LEU A 16 16.68 -4.72 -3.73
CA LEU A 16 17.54 -5.90 -3.73
C LEU A 16 16.82 -7.11 -3.10
N GLY A 17 16.76 -8.22 -3.84
CA GLY A 17 16.18 -9.48 -3.36
C GLY A 17 14.66 -9.58 -3.36
N GLN A 18 13.91 -8.55 -3.80
CA GLN A 18 12.43 -8.55 -3.79
C GLN A 18 11.78 -8.75 -5.17
N SER A 19 12.53 -9.31 -6.11
CA SER A 19 12.10 -9.49 -7.51
C SER A 19 10.74 -10.18 -7.66
N LEU A 20 10.52 -11.28 -6.95
CA LEU A 20 9.27 -12.04 -7.01
C LEU A 20 8.08 -11.27 -6.43
N ALA A 21 8.31 -10.50 -5.36
CA ALA A 21 7.27 -9.68 -4.75
C ALA A 21 6.82 -8.57 -5.71
N VAL A 22 7.78 -7.89 -6.34
CA VAL A 22 7.51 -6.86 -7.36
C VAL A 22 6.75 -7.46 -8.54
N GLU A 23 7.19 -8.60 -9.07
CA GLU A 23 6.51 -9.26 -10.20
C GLU A 23 5.05 -9.62 -9.88
N ARG A 24 4.79 -10.22 -8.71
CA ARG A 24 3.43 -10.58 -8.28
C ARG A 24 2.53 -9.35 -8.13
N VAL A 25 3.08 -8.27 -7.57
CA VAL A 25 2.35 -7.00 -7.45
C VAL A 25 2.07 -6.43 -8.83
N SER A 26 3.06 -6.35 -9.72
CA SER A 26 2.92 -5.85 -11.09
C SER A 26 1.81 -6.58 -11.84
N ALA A 27 1.81 -7.92 -11.79
CA ALA A 27 0.78 -8.74 -12.41
C ALA A 27 -0.61 -8.44 -11.84
N ARG A 28 -0.73 -8.33 -10.51
CA ARG A 28 -2.02 -8.08 -9.85
C ARG A 28 -2.57 -6.68 -10.15
N VAL A 29 -1.74 -5.65 -10.14
CA VAL A 29 -2.14 -4.27 -10.46
C VAL A 29 -2.57 -4.18 -11.93
N LYS A 30 -1.80 -4.74 -12.87
CA LYS A 30 -2.16 -4.77 -14.29
C LYS A 30 -3.47 -5.51 -14.54
N SER A 31 -3.66 -6.66 -13.90
CA SER A 31 -4.90 -7.42 -13.94
C SER A 31 -6.10 -6.55 -13.49
N ARG A 32 -5.95 -5.83 -12.37
CA ARG A 32 -6.98 -4.92 -11.86
C ARG A 32 -7.28 -3.77 -12.83
N GLN A 33 -6.25 -3.13 -13.40
CA GLN A 33 -6.40 -2.05 -14.37
C GLN A 33 -7.04 -2.52 -15.69
N GLY A 34 -6.79 -3.76 -16.10
CA GLY A 34 -7.42 -4.39 -17.26
C GLY A 34 -8.86 -4.87 -17.02
N GLY A 35 -9.46 -4.56 -15.86
CA GLY A 35 -10.84 -4.94 -15.55
C GLY A 35 -11.03 -6.40 -15.13
N TRP A 36 -9.94 -7.14 -14.84
CA TRP A 36 -10.02 -8.54 -14.41
C TRP A 36 -10.25 -8.63 -12.90
N GLY A 37 -11.31 -9.36 -12.51
CA GLY A 37 -11.75 -9.54 -11.12
C GLY A 37 -12.98 -8.71 -10.77
N GLU A 38 -13.43 -8.81 -9.52
CA GLU A 38 -14.65 -8.12 -9.08
C GLU A 38 -14.43 -6.60 -8.98
N ALA A 39 -15.11 -5.83 -9.84
CA ALA A 39 -15.00 -4.37 -9.89
C ALA A 39 -15.25 -3.68 -8.53
N THR A 40 -16.11 -4.28 -7.69
CA THR A 40 -16.50 -3.75 -6.39
C THR A 40 -15.48 -3.99 -5.27
N LYS A 41 -14.53 -4.93 -5.43
CA LYS A 41 -13.55 -5.24 -4.38
C LYS A 41 -12.26 -4.42 -4.55
N PRO A 42 -11.71 -3.84 -3.47
CA PRO A 42 -10.45 -3.11 -3.53
C PRO A 42 -9.28 -4.06 -3.83
N LEU A 43 -8.21 -3.51 -4.41
CA LEU A 43 -6.93 -4.22 -4.50
C LEU A 43 -6.30 -4.24 -3.10
N VAL A 44 -6.15 -5.44 -2.55
CA VAL A 44 -5.48 -5.66 -1.26
C VAL A 44 -4.19 -6.44 -1.48
N LEU A 45 -3.10 -5.96 -0.90
CA LEU A 45 -1.77 -6.57 -0.94
C LEU A 45 -1.26 -6.75 0.48
N VAL A 46 -0.62 -7.89 0.76
CA VAL A 46 -0.01 -8.18 2.07
C VAL A 46 1.47 -8.45 1.85
N PHE A 47 2.31 -7.64 2.49
CA PHE A 47 3.75 -7.84 2.53
C PHE A 47 4.14 -8.44 3.87
N ALA A 48 4.69 -9.65 3.86
CA ALA A 48 5.14 -10.36 5.06
C ALA A 48 6.65 -10.65 4.97
N GLY A 49 7.35 -10.52 6.09
CA GLY A 49 8.79 -10.77 6.19
C GLY A 49 9.44 -10.05 7.37
N PRO A 50 10.74 -10.28 7.63
CA PRO A 50 11.46 -9.70 8.77
C PRO A 50 11.39 -8.16 8.81
N SER A 51 11.47 -7.57 10.00
CA SER A 51 11.55 -6.10 10.14
C SER A 51 12.78 -5.54 9.42
N GLY A 52 12.67 -4.31 8.90
CA GLY A 52 13.78 -3.64 8.20
C GLY A 52 13.99 -4.04 6.73
N THR A 53 13.23 -5.00 6.18
CA THR A 53 13.39 -5.45 4.78
C THR A 53 12.76 -4.55 3.71
N GLY A 54 12.25 -3.38 4.09
CA GLY A 54 11.71 -2.39 3.14
C GLY A 54 10.25 -2.59 2.70
N LYS A 55 9.45 -3.42 3.39
CA LYS A 55 8.03 -3.66 3.07
C LYS A 55 7.19 -2.39 2.96
N THR A 56 7.32 -1.48 3.92
CA THR A 56 6.60 -0.20 3.94
C THR A 56 7.03 0.69 2.77
N GLU A 57 8.32 0.67 2.44
CA GLU A 57 8.87 1.49 1.36
C GLU A 57 8.47 0.96 0.00
N LEU A 58 8.38 -0.35 -0.15
CA LEU A 58 7.80 -0.98 -1.33
C LEU A 58 6.33 -0.54 -1.52
N ALA A 59 5.53 -0.51 -0.45
CA ALA A 59 4.14 -0.06 -0.53
C ALA A 59 4.02 1.41 -0.99
N LYS A 60 4.87 2.32 -0.46
CA LYS A 60 4.90 3.72 -0.90
C LYS A 60 5.28 3.87 -2.36
N GLN A 61 6.32 3.15 -2.81
CA GLN A 61 6.77 3.20 -4.20
C GLN A 61 5.71 2.64 -5.16
N ILE A 62 5.00 1.58 -4.78
CA ILE A 62 3.88 1.06 -5.57
C ILE A 62 2.78 2.11 -5.70
N ALA A 63 2.41 2.79 -4.61
CA ALA A 63 1.39 3.85 -4.65
C ALA A 63 1.81 4.99 -5.60
N SER A 64 3.07 5.42 -5.52
CA SER A 64 3.65 6.41 -6.44
C SER A 64 3.49 6.02 -7.90
N VAL A 65 3.81 4.77 -8.24
CA VAL A 65 3.67 4.27 -9.61
C VAL A 65 2.20 4.16 -10.05
N ILE A 66 1.30 3.68 -9.19
CA ILE A 66 -0.13 3.52 -9.51
C ILE A 66 -0.80 4.87 -9.76
N HIS A 67 -0.48 5.87 -8.96
CA HIS A 67 -1.08 7.21 -9.05
C HIS A 67 -0.32 8.15 -9.98
N GLY A 68 0.88 7.78 -10.45
CA GLY A 68 1.69 8.63 -11.32
C GLY A 68 2.23 9.89 -10.63
N GLU A 69 2.38 9.84 -9.31
CA GLU A 69 2.75 10.97 -8.47
C GLU A 69 3.86 10.58 -7.49
N SER A 70 4.71 11.53 -7.10
CA SER A 70 5.75 11.23 -6.11
C SER A 70 5.14 10.88 -4.75
N VAL A 71 5.87 10.07 -3.97
CA VAL A 71 5.46 9.69 -2.61
C VAL A 71 5.21 10.93 -1.76
N GLU A 72 6.08 11.93 -1.86
CA GLU A 72 5.97 13.19 -1.12
C GLU A 72 4.67 13.92 -1.45
N HIS A 73 4.28 13.95 -2.73
CA HIS A 73 3.03 14.58 -3.15
C HIS A 73 1.80 13.80 -2.68
N LEU A 74 1.82 12.47 -2.75
CA LEU A 74 0.74 11.62 -2.23
C LEU A 74 0.52 11.82 -0.73
N MET A 75 1.61 11.97 0.03
CA MET A 75 1.57 12.25 1.47
C MET A 75 1.02 13.65 1.76
N ALA A 76 1.54 14.67 1.06
CA ALA A 76 1.12 16.07 1.24
C ALA A 76 -0.36 16.28 0.90
N SER A 77 -0.87 15.57 -0.12
CA SER A 77 -2.26 15.65 -0.57
C SER A 77 -3.23 14.73 0.17
N LYS A 78 -2.77 14.01 1.21
CA LYS A 78 -3.55 13.02 1.97
C LYS A 78 -4.14 11.88 1.12
N ARG A 79 -3.59 11.63 -0.07
CA ARG A 79 -3.95 10.48 -0.93
C ARG A 79 -3.27 9.19 -0.49
N PHE A 80 -2.23 9.27 0.32
CA PHE A 80 -1.64 8.14 1.02
C PHE A 80 -1.90 8.25 2.53
N VAL A 81 -2.62 7.30 3.09
CA VAL A 81 -2.93 7.24 4.53
C VAL A 81 -2.10 6.12 5.16
N SER A 82 -1.19 6.49 6.07
CA SER A 82 -0.38 5.55 6.83
C SER A 82 -0.96 5.38 8.23
N ILE A 83 -1.40 4.17 8.57
CA ILE A 83 -1.96 3.86 9.89
C ILE A 83 -0.94 3.06 10.69
N PRO A 84 -0.36 3.60 11.77
CA PRO A 84 0.62 2.90 12.59
C PRO A 84 -0.05 1.81 13.43
N MET A 85 -0.09 0.58 12.91
CA MET A 85 -0.71 -0.58 13.58
C MET A 85 -0.18 -0.88 14.98
N GLY A 86 1.04 -0.44 15.31
CA GLY A 86 1.62 -0.59 16.64
C GLY A 86 0.83 0.14 17.74
N GLN A 87 -0.04 1.09 17.40
CA GLN A 87 -0.93 1.81 18.33
C GLN A 87 -2.24 1.06 18.58
N TYR A 88 -2.54 0.01 17.81
CA TYR A 88 -3.83 -0.70 17.80
C TYR A 88 -3.63 -2.17 18.21
N LYS A 89 -3.00 -2.39 19.37
CA LYS A 89 -2.63 -3.74 19.84
C LYS A 89 -3.72 -4.43 20.65
N ASP A 90 -4.65 -3.67 21.19
CA ASP A 90 -5.72 -4.15 22.06
C ASP A 90 -7.10 -3.79 21.50
N LYS A 91 -8.14 -4.48 21.99
CA LYS A 91 -9.50 -4.31 21.48
C LYS A 91 -10.01 -2.88 21.61
N ARG A 92 -9.70 -2.21 22.73
CA ARG A 92 -10.14 -0.84 23.01
C ARG A 92 -9.47 0.18 22.07
N SER A 93 -8.19 0.01 21.78
CA SER A 93 -7.49 0.84 20.80
C SER A 93 -8.00 0.58 19.39
N ALA A 94 -8.27 -0.67 19.01
CA ALA A 94 -8.84 -1.01 17.70
C ALA A 94 -10.22 -0.35 17.44
N ASP A 95 -11.06 -0.23 18.47
CA ASP A 95 -12.36 0.46 18.36
C ASP A 95 -12.20 1.93 17.95
N THR A 96 -11.10 2.60 18.34
CA THR A 96 -10.84 3.99 17.90
C THR A 96 -10.49 4.11 16.41
N LEU A 97 -9.99 3.04 15.78
CA LEU A 97 -9.66 3.02 14.35
C LEU A 97 -10.89 2.87 13.45
N VAL A 98 -11.86 2.06 13.89
CA VAL A 98 -13.12 1.82 13.18
C VAL A 98 -14.14 2.92 13.51
N GLY A 99 -13.97 3.57 14.66
CA GLY A 99 -14.99 4.39 15.30
C GLY A 99 -15.77 3.56 16.33
N PRO A 100 -16.44 4.21 17.30
CA PRO A 100 -17.26 3.49 18.26
C PRO A 100 -18.27 2.60 17.53
N ALA A 101 -18.55 1.43 18.11
CA ALA A 101 -19.65 0.60 17.64
C ALA A 101 -20.92 1.45 17.51
N VAL A 102 -21.60 1.34 16.37
CA VAL A 102 -22.84 2.09 16.08
C VAL A 102 -23.77 1.99 17.29
N GLY A 103 -23.99 3.11 17.98
CA GLY A 103 -24.85 3.18 19.18
C GLY A 103 -24.23 3.79 20.45
N ILE A 104 -22.95 4.16 20.45
CA ILE A 104 -22.39 4.99 21.53
C ILE A 104 -21.99 6.34 20.94
N GLU A 105 -22.93 7.29 20.96
CA GLU A 105 -22.60 8.72 20.80
C GLU A 105 -21.62 9.11 21.90
N GLY A 106 -20.56 9.80 21.50
CA GLY A 106 -19.55 10.30 22.43
C GLY A 106 -20.18 11.22 23.47
N THR A 107 -20.01 10.85 24.73
CA THR A 107 -19.83 11.81 25.82
C THR A 107 -18.48 12.49 25.69
#